data_AF-A0A8X6QRW8-F1
#
_entry.id   AF-A0A8X6QRW8-F1
#
_cell.length_a   1.000
_cell.length_b   1.000
_cell.length_c   1.000
_cell.angle_alpha   90.00
_cell.angle_beta   90.00
_cell.angle_gamma   90.00
#
_symmetry.space_group_name_H-M   'P 1'
#
loop_
_entity.id
_entity.type
_entity.pdbx_description
1 polymer ?
#
loop_
_entity_poly.entity_id
_entity_poly.type
_entity_poly.pdbx_seq_one_letter_code
_entity_poly.pdbx_strand_id
1 'polypeptide(L)'
;MLRDIFDSENDCDLFVELTTRGPDAFSKFRQVLKEAGYFNEAKVLETNSTNIFKKRLCYKMNSKPIGYCMIINNVDFDLLQRRDGSDEDAVALESLFRMLGYEVTPKRNLTAEKMEINLTEFKEQNKWSSVDSCVLIILSHGDSVANQDIIYGTDSDYMKKMDIYQMFDNINCESLRFKPKMFFFQACRGINEDSGGYVSESTDAAKIVKIPSMSDLLVAHSTLPNHLSYRHLIKGAWFCQDLVQVFSEDYATQDLETMLKTVAQKVENRLSCEHKKQVLHIDNFGFKAAVYFCMDNVADFCNIWNPRNS
;
A
#
# COMPACT_ATOMS: atom_id res chain seq x y z
N MET A 1 18.36 42.31 6.35
CA MET A 1 18.10 41.54 5.11
C MET A 1 18.11 40.03 5.30
N LEU A 2 19.09 39.39 5.97
CA LEU A 2 19.00 37.94 6.31
C LEU A 2 18.61 37.65 7.77
N ARG A 3 18.38 38.68 8.61
CA ARG A 3 17.83 38.52 9.96
C ARG A 3 16.30 38.62 10.03
N ASP A 4 15.66 39.02 8.94
CA ASP A 4 14.23 39.35 8.88
C ASP A 4 13.40 38.19 8.26
N ILE A 5 14.00 36.99 8.19
CA ILE A 5 13.39 35.74 7.67
C ILE A 5 13.26 34.68 8.77
N PHE A 6 14.00 34.82 9.88
CA PHE A 6 13.98 33.87 10.99
C PHE A 6 13.26 34.50 12.20
N ASP A 7 11.94 34.42 12.18
CA ASP A 7 11.10 34.71 13.35
C ASP A 7 11.00 33.44 14.21
N SER A 8 11.48 33.49 15.44
CA SER A 8 12.02 32.34 16.17
C SER A 8 11.00 31.48 16.93
N GLU A 9 9.79 31.29 16.39
CA GLU A 9 8.71 30.51 17.03
C GLU A 9 8.08 29.42 16.16
N ASN A 10 8.50 29.25 14.89
CA ASN A 10 8.12 28.11 14.05
C ASN A 10 9.28 27.67 13.14
N ASP A 11 10.23 26.91 13.68
CA ASP A 11 11.30 26.27 12.89
C ASP A 11 10.72 25.11 12.03
N CYS A 12 10.16 25.46 10.88
CA CYS A 12 10.04 24.51 9.78
C CYS A 12 11.44 24.29 9.17
N ASP A 13 11.93 23.07 9.21
CA ASP A 13 13.23 22.71 8.66
C ASP A 13 13.30 23.07 7.16
N LEU A 14 14.22 23.98 6.81
CA LEU A 14 14.49 24.44 5.44
C LEU A 14 14.75 23.27 4.47
N PHE A 15 15.31 22.15 4.95
CA PHE A 15 15.51 20.95 4.13
C PHE A 15 14.20 20.22 3.83
N VAL A 16 13.23 20.24 4.75
CA VAL A 16 11.87 19.72 4.54
C VAL A 16 11.09 20.63 3.59
N GLU A 17 11.20 21.94 3.74
CA GLU A 17 10.49 22.85 2.83
C GLU A 17 11.04 22.79 1.39
N LEU A 18 12.37 22.75 1.22
CA LEU A 18 12.99 22.66 -0.11
C LEU A 18 12.68 21.33 -0.83
N THR A 19 12.47 20.23 -0.11
CA THR A 19 12.14 18.93 -0.72
C THR A 19 10.69 18.85 -1.22
N THR A 20 9.75 19.58 -0.62
CA THR A 20 8.36 19.67 -1.14
C THR A 20 8.23 20.51 -2.42
N ARG A 21 9.28 21.28 -2.79
CA ARG A 21 9.31 22.15 -3.98
C ARG A 21 9.85 21.47 -5.25
N GLY A 22 10.02 20.15 -5.24
CA GLY A 22 10.39 19.32 -6.40
C GLY A 22 11.87 18.90 -6.47
N PRO A 23 12.22 17.89 -7.29
CA PRO A 23 13.51 17.21 -7.23
C PRO A 23 14.72 18.13 -7.48
N ASP A 24 14.58 19.15 -8.34
CA ASP A 24 15.65 20.09 -8.64
C ASP A 24 15.78 21.25 -7.64
N ALA A 25 14.80 21.48 -6.77
CA ALA A 25 14.70 22.71 -5.98
C ALA A 25 15.95 22.94 -5.11
N PHE A 26 16.46 21.86 -4.50
CA PHE A 26 17.67 21.89 -3.70
C PHE A 26 18.93 22.16 -4.53
N SER A 27 19.02 21.64 -5.76
CA SER A 27 20.14 21.92 -6.68
C SER A 27 20.12 23.35 -7.19
N LYS A 28 18.95 23.90 -7.52
CA LYS A 28 18.76 25.31 -7.90
C LYS A 28 19.12 26.25 -6.75
N PHE A 29 18.67 25.95 -5.52
CA PHE A 29 19.03 26.73 -4.33
C PHE A 29 20.54 26.76 -4.06
N ARG A 30 21.23 25.60 -4.17
CA ARG A 30 22.70 25.54 -4.07
C ARG A 30 23.41 26.35 -5.16
N GLN A 31 22.88 26.38 -6.38
CA GLN A 31 23.44 27.17 -7.47
C GLN A 31 23.32 28.67 -7.17
N VAL A 32 22.15 29.14 -6.73
CA VAL A 32 21.92 30.53 -6.32
C VAL A 32 22.88 30.95 -5.19
N LEU A 33 23.12 30.08 -4.20
CA LEU A 33 24.09 30.36 -3.13
C LEU A 33 25.53 30.51 -3.65
N LYS A 34 25.95 29.69 -4.63
CA LYS A 34 27.27 29.82 -5.27
C LYS A 34 27.37 31.10 -6.09
N GLU A 35 26.33 31.46 -6.85
CA GLU A 35 26.26 32.69 -7.65
C GLU A 35 26.23 33.95 -6.78
N ALA A 36 25.61 33.88 -5.59
CA ALA A 36 25.60 34.95 -4.59
C ALA A 36 26.85 35.02 -3.69
N GLY A 37 27.84 34.14 -3.91
CA GLY A 37 29.13 34.15 -3.19
C GLY A 37 29.16 33.40 -1.85
N TYR A 38 28.06 32.75 -1.45
CA TYR A 38 27.94 31.94 -0.22
C TYR A 38 28.50 30.52 -0.42
N PHE A 39 29.78 30.44 -0.79
CA PHE A 39 30.46 29.19 -1.15
C PHE A 39 30.61 28.22 0.03
N ASN A 40 30.80 28.73 1.25
CA ASN A 40 30.97 27.89 2.44
C ASN A 40 29.64 27.27 2.84
N GLU A 41 28.56 28.03 2.79
CA GLU A 41 27.19 27.62 3.05
C GLU A 41 26.75 26.58 2.02
N ALA A 42 27.01 26.82 0.72
CA ALA A 42 26.76 25.84 -0.34
C ALA A 42 27.55 24.53 -0.14
N LYS A 43 28.76 24.58 0.43
CA LYS A 43 29.59 23.40 0.75
C LYS A 43 29.14 22.68 2.02
N VAL A 44 28.69 23.40 3.04
CA VAL A 44 28.04 22.82 4.23
C VAL A 44 26.74 22.13 3.83
N LEU A 45 25.92 22.75 2.96
CA LEU A 45 24.73 22.10 2.38
C LEU A 45 25.09 20.84 1.59
N GLU A 46 26.19 20.80 0.86
CA GLU A 46 26.66 19.61 0.13
C GLU A 46 27.11 18.49 1.07
N THR A 47 27.87 18.84 2.12
CA THR A 47 28.39 17.87 3.12
C THR A 47 27.29 17.36 4.06
N ASN A 48 26.31 18.20 4.38
CA ASN A 48 25.11 17.80 5.10
C ASN A 48 24.17 17.03 4.16
N SER A 49 24.06 17.35 2.87
CA SER A 49 23.27 16.55 1.91
C SER A 49 23.75 15.12 1.83
N THR A 50 25.07 14.87 1.77
CA THR A 50 25.58 13.49 1.76
C THR A 50 25.38 12.74 3.09
N ASN A 51 25.08 13.45 4.19
CA ASN A 51 24.70 12.86 5.48
C ASN A 51 23.18 12.79 5.72
N ILE A 52 22.39 13.66 5.08
CA ILE A 52 20.92 13.75 5.17
C ILE A 52 20.25 12.82 4.15
N PHE A 53 20.80 12.72 2.93
CA PHE A 53 20.43 11.69 1.95
C PHE A 53 21.02 10.33 2.33
N LYS A 54 20.63 9.81 3.50
CA LYS A 54 20.70 8.38 3.80
C LYS A 54 19.70 7.69 2.86
N LYS A 55 20.15 7.40 1.63
CA LYS A 55 19.35 6.86 0.52
C LYS A 55 18.35 5.83 1.04
N ARG A 56 17.06 6.06 0.76
CA ARG A 56 15.97 5.24 1.31
C ARG A 56 16.15 3.81 0.82
N LEU A 57 16.00 2.86 1.74
CA LEU A 57 16.08 1.45 1.42
C LEU A 57 14.80 1.07 0.67
N CYS A 58 14.91 0.61 -0.57
CA CYS A 58 13.78 0.37 -1.48
C CYS A 58 13.79 -1.08 -1.98
N TYR A 59 12.63 -1.73 -2.10
CA TYR A 59 12.55 -3.02 -2.79
C TYR A 59 12.95 -2.84 -4.26
N LYS A 60 13.52 -3.89 -4.85
CA LYS A 60 13.67 -3.96 -6.31
C LYS A 60 12.26 -4.02 -6.93
N MET A 61 11.98 -3.18 -7.92
CA MET A 61 10.68 -3.08 -8.63
C MET A 61 10.92 -2.70 -10.10
N ASN A 62 11.73 -3.47 -10.85
CA ASN A 62 12.16 -3.08 -12.21
C ASN A 62 12.05 -4.19 -13.28
N SER A 63 11.54 -5.36 -12.91
CA SER A 63 11.08 -6.41 -13.84
C SER A 63 9.93 -5.93 -14.75
N LYS A 64 9.72 -6.64 -15.86
CA LYS A 64 8.66 -6.36 -16.83
C LYS A 64 7.94 -7.67 -17.19
N PRO A 65 6.71 -7.93 -16.69
CA PRO A 65 5.95 -7.10 -15.73
C PRO A 65 6.64 -6.97 -14.37
N ILE A 66 6.30 -5.95 -13.59
CA ILE A 66 6.89 -5.72 -12.24
C ILE A 66 6.40 -6.79 -11.24
N GLY A 67 5.22 -7.34 -11.50
CA GLY A 67 4.59 -8.37 -10.68
C GLY A 67 3.36 -8.96 -11.35
N TYR A 68 2.79 -9.95 -10.67
CA TYR A 68 1.47 -10.49 -11.01
C TYR A 68 0.43 -9.95 -10.03
N CYS A 69 -0.76 -9.67 -10.54
CA CYS A 69 -1.90 -9.18 -9.75
C CYS A 69 -3.10 -10.12 -9.95
N MET A 70 -3.65 -10.66 -8.87
CA MET A 70 -4.94 -11.37 -8.93
C MET A 70 -6.03 -10.49 -8.33
N ILE A 71 -7.16 -10.36 -9.04
CA ILE A 71 -8.35 -9.66 -8.57
C ILE A 71 -9.49 -10.65 -8.47
N ILE A 72 -10.00 -10.91 -7.27
CA ILE A 72 -11.20 -11.73 -7.04
C ILE A 72 -12.35 -10.77 -6.70
N ASN A 73 -13.37 -10.73 -7.56
CA ASN A 73 -14.56 -9.89 -7.40
C ASN A 73 -15.82 -10.76 -7.26
N ASN A 74 -16.29 -10.94 -6.03
CA ASN A 74 -17.54 -11.64 -5.74
C ASN A 74 -18.67 -10.62 -5.65
N VAL A 75 -19.66 -10.74 -6.55
CA VAL A 75 -20.74 -9.77 -6.73
C VAL A 75 -22.10 -10.37 -6.44
N ASP A 76 -22.34 -11.57 -6.96
CA ASP A 76 -23.59 -12.30 -6.85
C ASP A 76 -23.41 -13.43 -5.84
N PHE A 77 -24.24 -13.49 -4.80
CA PHE A 77 -24.17 -14.46 -3.71
C PHE A 77 -25.51 -15.17 -3.55
N ASP A 78 -25.48 -16.41 -3.07
CA ASP A 78 -26.67 -17.25 -2.94
C ASP A 78 -27.58 -16.79 -1.78
N LEU A 79 -26.98 -16.37 -0.65
CA LEU A 79 -27.70 -15.95 0.57
C LEU A 79 -27.38 -14.52 1.03
N LEU A 80 -26.28 -13.94 0.57
CA LEU A 80 -25.85 -12.58 0.94
C LEU A 80 -26.33 -11.55 -0.11
N GLN A 81 -26.35 -10.27 0.27
CA GLN A 81 -26.78 -9.20 -0.64
C GLN A 81 -25.85 -9.06 -1.86
N ARG A 82 -26.41 -8.78 -3.03
CA ARG A 82 -25.64 -8.44 -4.24
C ARG A 82 -24.77 -7.20 -3.99
N ARG A 83 -23.51 -7.22 -4.46
CA ARG A 83 -22.53 -6.13 -4.27
C ARG A 83 -22.50 -5.18 -5.48
N ASP A 84 -23.60 -4.49 -5.73
CA ASP A 84 -23.72 -3.53 -6.84
C ASP A 84 -22.64 -2.44 -6.82
N GLY A 85 -22.09 -2.12 -7.99
CA GLY A 85 -20.93 -1.24 -8.16
C GLY A 85 -19.56 -1.93 -7.97
N SER A 86 -19.50 -3.18 -7.51
CA SER A 86 -18.22 -3.90 -7.33
C SER A 86 -17.56 -4.34 -8.65
N ASP A 87 -18.32 -4.45 -9.75
CA ASP A 87 -17.75 -4.65 -11.09
C ASP A 87 -16.99 -3.40 -11.57
N GLU A 88 -17.51 -2.20 -11.31
CA GLU A 88 -16.81 -0.93 -11.59
C GLU A 88 -15.53 -0.80 -10.76
N ASP A 89 -15.57 -1.17 -9.47
CA ASP A 89 -14.37 -1.26 -8.62
C ASP A 89 -13.31 -2.18 -9.24
N ALA A 90 -13.71 -3.36 -9.73
CA ALA A 90 -12.80 -4.33 -10.32
C ALA A 90 -12.18 -3.83 -11.63
N VAL A 91 -12.96 -3.21 -12.52
CA VAL A 91 -12.48 -2.65 -13.79
C VAL A 91 -11.51 -1.47 -13.56
N ALA A 92 -11.81 -0.60 -12.60
CA ALA A 92 -10.94 0.52 -12.25
C ALA A 92 -9.60 0.03 -11.65
N LEU A 93 -9.64 -0.96 -10.76
CA LEU A 93 -8.44 -1.55 -10.16
C LEU A 93 -7.62 -2.37 -11.18
N GLU A 94 -8.26 -3.11 -12.09
CA GLU A 94 -7.56 -3.79 -13.19
C GLU A 94 -6.83 -2.77 -14.07
N SER A 95 -7.51 -1.70 -14.46
CA SER A 95 -6.93 -0.63 -15.29
C SER A 95 -5.74 0.03 -14.60
N LEU A 96 -5.87 0.33 -13.30
CA LEU A 96 -4.79 0.86 -12.46
C LEU A 96 -3.59 -0.08 -12.43
N PHE A 97 -3.76 -1.34 -12.01
CA PHE A 97 -2.61 -2.23 -11.83
C PHE A 97 -1.95 -2.62 -13.16
N ARG A 98 -2.69 -2.67 -14.27
CA ARG A 98 -2.11 -2.75 -15.62
C ARG A 98 -1.23 -1.54 -15.95
N MET A 99 -1.70 -0.32 -15.62
CA MET A 99 -0.93 0.93 -15.80
C MET A 99 0.31 0.98 -14.90
N LEU A 100 0.23 0.45 -13.67
CA LEU A 100 1.38 0.26 -12.76
C LEU A 100 2.33 -0.89 -13.19
N GLY A 101 2.13 -1.52 -14.35
CA GLY A 101 3.05 -2.51 -14.91
C GLY A 101 2.85 -3.96 -14.45
N TYR A 102 1.67 -4.32 -13.94
CA TYR A 102 1.33 -5.70 -13.54
C TYR A 102 0.64 -6.48 -14.67
N GLU A 103 0.91 -7.79 -14.72
CA GLU A 103 0.06 -8.74 -15.45
C GLU A 103 -1.13 -9.11 -14.54
N VAL A 104 -2.31 -8.53 -14.83
CA VAL A 104 -3.53 -8.68 -14.02
C VAL A 104 -4.38 -9.86 -14.49
N THR A 105 -4.80 -10.71 -13.54
CA THR A 105 -5.72 -11.84 -13.71
C THR A 105 -7.01 -11.59 -12.91
N PRO A 106 -8.09 -11.10 -13.55
CA PRO A 106 -9.38 -10.97 -12.90
C PRO A 106 -10.12 -12.31 -12.80
N LYS A 107 -10.88 -12.49 -11.72
CA LYS A 107 -11.79 -13.61 -11.45
C LYS A 107 -13.07 -13.04 -10.86
N ARG A 108 -14.23 -13.55 -11.29
CA ARG A 108 -15.55 -13.08 -10.83
C ARG A 108 -16.36 -14.23 -10.25
N ASN A 109 -17.07 -13.98 -9.15
CA ASN A 109 -17.99 -14.91 -8.49
C ASN A 109 -17.38 -16.31 -8.24
N LEU A 110 -16.40 -16.37 -7.33
CA LEU A 110 -15.83 -17.62 -6.85
C LEU A 110 -16.52 -18.07 -5.56
N THR A 111 -16.85 -19.37 -5.50
CA THR A 111 -17.15 -20.07 -4.24
C THR A 111 -15.93 -20.13 -3.34
N ALA A 112 -16.08 -20.44 -2.04
CA ALA A 112 -14.94 -20.52 -1.12
C ALA A 112 -13.87 -21.51 -1.61
N GLU A 113 -14.28 -22.73 -1.99
CA GLU A 113 -13.43 -23.74 -2.63
C GLU A 113 -12.71 -23.20 -3.89
N LYS A 114 -13.43 -22.48 -4.76
CA LYS A 114 -12.83 -21.92 -5.99
C LYS A 114 -11.87 -20.78 -5.69
N MET A 115 -12.08 -19.99 -4.64
CA MET A 115 -11.09 -19.01 -4.18
C MET A 115 -9.80 -19.71 -3.76
N GLU A 116 -9.89 -20.76 -2.93
CA GLU A 116 -8.72 -21.54 -2.50
C GLU A 116 -7.96 -22.16 -3.68
N ILE A 117 -8.66 -22.77 -4.64
CA ILE A 117 -8.07 -23.31 -5.87
C ILE A 117 -7.35 -22.21 -6.67
N ASN A 118 -8.02 -21.08 -6.93
CA ASN A 118 -7.42 -20.00 -7.74
C ASN A 118 -6.24 -19.33 -7.05
N LEU A 119 -6.28 -19.17 -5.71
CA LEU A 119 -5.16 -18.66 -4.92
C LEU A 119 -3.99 -19.65 -4.90
N THR A 120 -4.26 -20.96 -4.87
CA THR A 120 -3.24 -22.01 -4.95
C THR A 120 -2.57 -22.02 -6.33
N GLU A 121 -3.35 -22.01 -7.42
CA GLU A 121 -2.82 -21.88 -8.80
C GLU A 121 -1.96 -20.61 -8.96
N PHE A 122 -2.41 -19.48 -8.41
CA PHE A 122 -1.68 -18.21 -8.45
C PHE A 122 -0.37 -18.27 -7.67
N LYS A 123 -0.39 -18.89 -6.48
CA LYS A 123 0.80 -19.13 -5.66
C LYS A 123 1.80 -20.05 -6.36
N GLU A 124 1.35 -21.07 -7.08
CA GLU A 124 2.19 -22.11 -7.68
C GLU A 124 2.77 -21.78 -9.06
N GLN A 125 2.44 -20.61 -9.63
CA GLN A 125 2.95 -20.24 -10.96
C GLN A 125 4.49 -20.19 -11.03
N ASN A 126 5.05 -20.86 -12.04
CA ASN A 126 6.50 -20.98 -12.24
C ASN A 126 7.19 -19.65 -12.61
N LYS A 127 6.43 -18.60 -12.94
CA LYS A 127 6.95 -17.30 -13.40
C LYS A 127 7.46 -16.39 -12.28
N TRP A 128 7.14 -16.67 -11.00
CA TRP A 128 7.47 -15.80 -9.87
C TRP A 128 8.94 -15.37 -9.79
N SER A 129 9.88 -16.23 -10.21
CA SER A 129 11.31 -15.93 -10.22
C SER A 129 11.69 -14.75 -11.13
N SER A 130 10.90 -14.47 -12.17
CA SER A 130 11.15 -13.43 -13.19
C SER A 130 10.62 -12.04 -12.83
N VAL A 131 9.73 -11.93 -11.84
CA VAL A 131 9.10 -10.69 -11.40
C VAL A 131 9.53 -10.31 -9.98
N ASP A 132 9.34 -9.04 -9.60
CA ASP A 132 9.81 -8.54 -8.31
C ASP A 132 8.72 -8.45 -7.23
N SER A 133 7.43 -8.46 -7.58
CA SER A 133 6.33 -8.25 -6.60
C SER A 133 5.08 -9.11 -6.84
N CYS A 134 4.19 -9.13 -5.84
CA CYS A 134 2.89 -9.79 -5.88
C CYS A 134 1.80 -8.86 -5.35
N VAL A 135 0.67 -8.80 -6.06
CA VAL A 135 -0.55 -8.09 -5.62
C VAL A 135 -1.72 -9.08 -5.57
N LEU A 136 -2.51 -9.00 -4.50
CA LEU A 136 -3.79 -9.70 -4.38
C LEU A 136 -4.87 -8.69 -3.99
N ILE A 137 -5.97 -8.68 -4.72
CA ILE A 137 -7.13 -7.82 -4.45
C ILE A 137 -8.34 -8.73 -4.30
N ILE A 138 -9.02 -8.66 -3.15
CA ILE A 138 -10.29 -9.37 -2.97
C ILE A 138 -11.40 -8.38 -2.61
N LEU A 139 -12.38 -8.31 -3.50
CA LEU A 139 -13.62 -7.57 -3.34
C LEU A 139 -14.72 -8.61 -3.04
N SER A 140 -15.08 -8.78 -1.77
CA SER A 140 -16.17 -9.68 -1.37
C SER A 140 -16.95 -9.12 -0.16
N HIS A 141 -17.90 -9.90 0.37
CA HIS A 141 -18.34 -9.76 1.74
C HIS A 141 -17.29 -10.34 2.70
N GLY A 142 -17.31 -9.88 3.94
CA GLY A 142 -16.43 -10.36 5.00
C GLY A 142 -17.03 -10.04 6.36
N ASP A 143 -16.54 -10.73 7.38
CA ASP A 143 -17.07 -10.72 8.75
C ASP A 143 -15.97 -11.12 9.74
N SER A 144 -16.28 -11.17 11.03
CA SER A 144 -15.41 -11.68 12.10
C SER A 144 -16.06 -12.87 12.79
N VAL A 145 -15.57 -14.08 12.48
CA VAL A 145 -16.05 -15.33 13.09
C VAL A 145 -15.03 -15.80 14.12
N ALA A 146 -15.45 -15.95 15.37
CA ALA A 146 -14.59 -16.35 16.49
C ALA A 146 -13.30 -15.51 16.62
N ASN A 147 -13.41 -14.18 16.44
CA ASN A 147 -12.30 -13.22 16.41
C ASN A 147 -11.30 -13.43 15.26
N GLN A 148 -11.73 -14.07 14.16
CA GLN A 148 -10.93 -14.22 12.94
C GLN A 148 -11.65 -13.53 11.76
N ASP A 149 -10.93 -12.64 11.07
CA ASP A 149 -11.38 -12.05 9.83
C ASP A 149 -11.62 -13.11 8.74
N ILE A 150 -12.82 -13.14 8.16
CA ILE A 150 -13.18 -14.03 7.05
C ILE A 150 -13.57 -13.28 5.78
N ILE A 151 -13.61 -14.00 4.67
CA ILE A 151 -14.04 -13.56 3.34
C ILE A 151 -14.98 -14.61 2.76
N TYR A 152 -16.19 -14.21 2.40
CA TYR A 152 -17.18 -15.12 1.84
C TYR A 152 -16.93 -15.43 0.36
N GLY A 153 -17.13 -16.68 -0.02
CA GLY A 153 -17.43 -17.10 -1.39
C GLY A 153 -18.88 -16.79 -1.76
N THR A 154 -19.23 -16.95 -3.03
CA THR A 154 -20.61 -16.73 -3.50
C THR A 154 -21.63 -17.72 -2.93
N ASP A 155 -21.16 -18.90 -2.57
CA ASP A 155 -21.85 -20.00 -1.87
C ASP A 155 -22.13 -19.71 -0.38
N SER A 156 -21.70 -18.55 0.14
CA SER A 156 -21.84 -18.15 1.55
C SER A 156 -21.01 -18.96 2.55
N ASP A 157 -20.20 -19.91 2.07
CA ASP A 157 -19.04 -20.43 2.80
C ASP A 157 -17.88 -19.41 2.75
N TYR A 158 -16.79 -19.61 3.49
CA TYR A 158 -15.75 -18.60 3.67
C TYR A 158 -14.33 -19.14 3.80
N MET A 159 -13.36 -18.30 3.42
CA MET A 159 -11.94 -18.46 3.77
C MET A 159 -11.56 -17.50 4.91
N LYS A 160 -10.63 -17.89 5.77
CA LYS A 160 -10.04 -16.95 6.75
C LYS A 160 -8.93 -16.15 6.09
N LYS A 161 -8.83 -14.85 6.41
CA LYS A 161 -7.76 -14.00 5.86
C LYS A 161 -6.36 -14.49 6.26
N MET A 162 -6.21 -15.02 7.47
CA MET A 162 -4.94 -15.60 7.94
C MET A 162 -4.48 -16.80 7.11
N ASP A 163 -5.40 -17.63 6.62
CA ASP A 163 -5.06 -18.77 5.77
C ASP A 163 -4.53 -18.27 4.42
N ILE A 164 -5.19 -17.26 3.84
CA ILE A 164 -4.72 -16.54 2.64
C ILE A 164 -3.34 -15.91 2.86
N TYR A 165 -3.06 -15.30 4.03
CA TYR A 165 -1.73 -14.72 4.31
C TYR A 165 -0.65 -15.81 4.36
N GLN A 166 -0.96 -16.94 5.01
CA GLN A 166 -0.05 -18.09 5.12
C GLN A 166 0.27 -18.70 3.76
N MET A 167 -0.69 -18.76 2.81
CA MET A 167 -0.45 -19.28 1.46
C MET A 167 0.73 -18.58 0.75
N PHE A 168 0.93 -17.28 0.96
CA PHE A 168 1.95 -16.46 0.30
C PHE A 168 3.13 -16.09 1.23
N ASP A 169 3.25 -16.75 2.37
CA ASP A 169 4.33 -16.51 3.32
C ASP A 169 5.69 -17.06 2.83
N ASN A 170 6.77 -16.78 3.55
CA ASN A 170 8.14 -17.15 3.16
C ASN A 170 8.42 -18.66 3.19
N ILE A 171 7.55 -19.44 3.83
CA ILE A 171 7.65 -20.90 3.94
C ILE A 171 6.86 -21.54 2.80
N ASN A 172 5.62 -21.10 2.62
CA ASN A 172 4.68 -21.67 1.68
C ASN A 172 4.88 -21.20 0.24
N CYS A 173 5.31 -19.95 0.02
CA CYS A 173 5.60 -19.40 -1.31
C CYS A 173 7.08 -18.98 -1.41
N GLU A 174 7.95 -19.98 -1.48
CA GLU A 174 9.41 -19.83 -1.53
C GLU A 174 9.93 -18.83 -2.59
N SER A 175 9.20 -18.68 -3.70
CA SER A 175 9.52 -17.81 -4.85
C SER A 175 9.16 -16.32 -4.64
N LEU A 176 8.37 -16.03 -3.60
CA LEU A 176 8.00 -14.68 -3.13
C LEU A 176 8.74 -14.25 -1.86
N ARG A 177 9.73 -15.03 -1.41
CA ARG A 177 10.65 -14.63 -0.34
C ARG A 177 11.36 -13.32 -0.68
N PHE A 178 11.40 -12.41 0.28
CA PHE A 178 12.03 -11.08 0.16
C PHE A 178 11.44 -10.17 -0.92
N LYS A 179 10.26 -10.51 -1.47
CA LYS A 179 9.52 -9.71 -2.44
C LYS A 179 8.32 -9.05 -1.77
N PRO A 180 8.01 -7.78 -2.08
CA PRO A 180 6.84 -7.11 -1.54
C PRO A 180 5.56 -7.78 -2.05
N LYS A 181 4.74 -8.20 -1.08
CA LYS A 181 3.40 -8.75 -1.26
C LYS A 181 2.42 -7.68 -0.76
N MET A 182 1.47 -7.29 -1.61
CA MET A 182 0.56 -6.17 -1.34
C MET A 182 -0.88 -6.64 -1.49
N PHE A 183 -1.57 -6.81 -0.36
CA PHE A 183 -2.92 -7.38 -0.34
C PHE A 183 -3.95 -6.29 -0.02
N PHE A 184 -4.99 -6.20 -0.83
CA PHE A 184 -6.04 -5.19 -0.72
C PHE A 184 -7.39 -5.87 -0.54
N PHE A 185 -8.06 -5.62 0.59
CA PHE A 185 -9.33 -6.25 0.93
C PHE A 185 -10.45 -5.20 1.02
N GLN A 186 -11.35 -5.24 0.05
CA GLN A 186 -12.61 -4.50 0.07
C GLN A 186 -13.72 -5.44 0.56
N ALA A 187 -13.75 -5.62 1.88
CA ALA A 187 -14.71 -6.46 2.59
C ALA A 187 -14.93 -5.90 4.00
N CYS A 188 -16.14 -6.04 4.54
CA CYS A 188 -16.41 -5.73 5.94
C CYS A 188 -15.59 -6.65 6.86
N ARG A 189 -15.48 -6.26 8.13
CA ARG A 189 -14.79 -7.03 9.18
C ARG A 189 -15.69 -7.37 10.36
N GLY A 190 -16.99 -7.07 10.26
CA GLY A 190 -18.02 -7.21 11.28
C GLY A 190 -19.15 -6.20 11.07
N ILE A 191 -20.01 -6.06 12.08
CA ILE A 191 -21.28 -5.30 12.02
C ILE A 191 -21.25 -3.91 12.71
N ASN A 192 -20.13 -3.50 13.31
CA ASN A 192 -20.06 -2.24 14.04
C ASN A 192 -20.00 -1.03 13.08
N GLU A 193 -20.62 0.07 13.49
CA GLU A 193 -20.56 1.36 12.81
C GLU A 193 -19.50 2.24 13.46
N ASP A 194 -18.66 2.91 12.65
CA ASP A 194 -17.62 3.79 13.15
C ASP A 194 -18.21 5.15 13.56
N SER A 195 -18.18 5.41 14.87
CA SER A 195 -18.62 6.65 15.52
C SER A 195 -17.46 7.52 16.03
N GLY A 196 -16.21 7.13 15.76
CA GLY A 196 -14.99 7.86 16.12
C GLY A 196 -14.47 7.59 17.54
N GLY A 197 -13.13 7.57 17.69
CA GLY A 197 -12.44 7.37 18.98
C GLY A 197 -10.93 7.61 18.90
N TYR A 198 -10.29 7.79 20.07
CA TYR A 198 -8.85 8.05 20.19
C TYR A 198 -8.02 6.76 20.32
N VAL A 199 -6.79 6.77 19.80
CA VAL A 199 -5.88 5.59 19.73
C VAL A 199 -4.55 5.89 20.45
N SER A 200 -3.93 4.87 21.05
CA SER A 200 -2.55 4.90 21.53
C SER A 200 -1.74 3.69 21.02
N GLU A 201 -0.47 3.90 20.73
CA GLU A 201 0.47 2.89 20.21
C GLU A 201 1.66 2.66 21.17
N SER A 202 2.35 1.52 21.06
CA SER A 202 3.66 1.28 21.67
C SER A 202 4.47 0.14 21.02
N THR A 203 5.81 0.20 21.12
CA THR A 203 6.80 -0.77 20.58
C THR A 203 7.55 -1.49 21.75
N ASP A 204 8.59 -2.33 21.63
CA ASP A 204 9.60 -2.59 20.58
C ASP A 204 10.29 -3.98 20.76
N ALA A 205 11.43 -4.18 20.07
CA ALA A 205 12.61 -4.99 20.43
C ALA A 205 13.00 -6.16 19.49
N ALA A 206 14.28 -6.58 19.56
CA ALA A 206 15.06 -6.90 18.36
C ALA A 206 15.69 -8.32 18.22
N LYS A 207 15.85 -8.71 16.95
CA LYS A 207 16.80 -9.64 16.27
C LYS A 207 17.39 -10.87 17.02
N ILE A 208 16.93 -12.04 16.57
CA ILE A 208 17.77 -13.15 16.05
C ILE A 208 17.26 -13.45 14.63
N VAL A 209 18.12 -13.71 13.64
CA VAL A 209 17.68 -13.93 12.23
C VAL A 209 17.15 -15.36 12.01
N LYS A 210 16.00 -15.64 12.63
CA LYS A 210 15.00 -16.55 12.07
C LYS A 210 14.09 -15.68 11.20
N ILE A 211 14.02 -15.94 9.90
CA ILE A 211 13.09 -15.20 9.02
C ILE A 211 11.68 -15.43 9.57
N PRO A 212 10.89 -14.38 9.88
CA PRO A 212 9.49 -14.53 10.23
C PRO A 212 8.77 -15.29 9.11
N SER A 213 7.88 -16.22 9.45
CA SER A 213 7.10 -16.97 8.45
C SER A 213 6.39 -16.00 7.50
N MET A 214 5.71 -14.99 8.07
CA MET A 214 5.17 -13.85 7.33
C MET A 214 6.12 -12.64 7.44
N SER A 215 6.84 -12.31 6.36
CA SER A 215 7.47 -11.00 6.17
C SER A 215 7.27 -10.46 4.75
N ASP A 216 7.59 -9.17 4.55
CA ASP A 216 7.47 -8.50 3.26
C ASP A 216 6.02 -8.53 2.71
N LEU A 217 5.05 -8.52 3.62
CA LEU A 217 3.61 -8.45 3.32
C LEU A 217 3.02 -7.17 3.93
N LEU A 218 2.39 -6.35 3.10
CA LEU A 218 1.58 -5.22 3.51
C LEU A 218 0.12 -5.53 3.15
N VAL A 219 -0.78 -5.36 4.12
CA VAL A 219 -2.21 -5.59 3.92
C VAL A 219 -2.98 -4.30 4.19
N ALA A 220 -3.77 -3.85 3.22
CA ALA A 220 -4.70 -2.75 3.38
C ALA A 220 -6.14 -3.28 3.41
N HIS A 221 -6.82 -3.08 4.53
CA HIS A 221 -8.23 -3.34 4.70
C HIS A 221 -9.03 -2.05 4.55
N SER A 222 -10.12 -2.10 3.79
CA SER A 222 -11.06 -0.99 3.64
C SER A 222 -11.61 -0.46 4.98
N THR A 223 -11.55 -1.26 6.06
CA THR A 223 -12.09 -0.93 7.39
C THR A 223 -11.22 -1.44 8.56
N LEU A 224 -11.41 -0.82 9.73
CA LEU A 224 -11.00 -1.35 11.03
C LEU A 224 -11.63 -2.73 11.34
N PRO A 225 -11.00 -3.57 12.18
CA PRO A 225 -11.58 -4.83 12.65
C PRO A 225 -12.99 -4.61 13.22
N ASN A 226 -13.92 -5.54 12.97
CA ASN A 226 -15.33 -5.46 13.37
C ASN A 226 -16.20 -4.38 12.67
N HIS A 227 -15.69 -3.59 11.72
CA HIS A 227 -16.43 -2.47 11.11
C HIS A 227 -16.93 -2.70 9.67
N LEU A 228 -18.05 -2.03 9.34
CA LEU A 228 -18.69 -1.98 8.01
C LEU A 228 -17.95 -1.09 7.00
N SER A 229 -17.96 -1.48 5.72
CA SER A 229 -17.33 -0.73 4.62
C SER A 229 -18.38 -0.18 3.65
N TYR A 230 -18.25 1.10 3.27
CA TYR A 230 -19.26 1.78 2.46
C TYR A 230 -18.98 1.69 0.96
N ARG A 231 -20.05 1.39 0.21
CA ARG A 231 -20.08 1.40 -1.26
C ARG A 231 -21.23 2.25 -1.77
N HIS A 232 -20.98 3.03 -2.82
CA HIS A 232 -22.01 3.71 -3.57
C HIS A 232 -22.42 2.87 -4.78
N LEU A 233 -23.71 2.54 -4.90
CA LEU A 233 -24.27 1.60 -5.89
C LEU A 233 -23.80 1.84 -7.34
N ILE A 234 -23.58 3.11 -7.72
CA ILE A 234 -23.18 3.52 -9.08
C ILE A 234 -21.68 3.89 -9.18
N LYS A 235 -21.02 4.23 -8.07
CA LYS A 235 -19.64 4.79 -8.10
C LYS A 235 -18.57 3.83 -7.56
N GLY A 236 -18.97 2.65 -7.09
CA GLY A 236 -18.07 1.72 -6.41
C GLY A 236 -17.80 2.08 -4.95
N ALA A 237 -16.88 1.36 -4.33
CA ALA A 237 -16.45 1.57 -2.95
C ALA A 237 -15.57 2.82 -2.80
N TRP A 238 -15.70 3.52 -1.68
CA TRP A 238 -14.88 4.71 -1.41
C TRP A 238 -13.39 4.40 -1.41
N PHE A 239 -13.01 3.31 -0.74
CA PHE A 239 -11.63 2.85 -0.72
C PHE A 239 -11.09 2.60 -2.14
N CYS A 240 -11.82 1.87 -2.98
CA CYS A 240 -11.40 1.61 -4.36
C CYS A 240 -11.27 2.91 -5.18
N GLN A 241 -12.20 3.86 -5.04
CA GLN A 241 -12.11 5.17 -5.68
C GLN A 241 -10.87 5.96 -5.24
N ASP A 242 -10.63 6.10 -3.94
CA ASP A 242 -9.50 6.87 -3.40
C ASP A 242 -8.17 6.18 -3.73
N LEU A 243 -8.12 4.84 -3.68
CA LEU A 243 -6.97 4.03 -4.05
C LEU A 243 -6.59 4.22 -5.53
N VAL A 244 -7.56 4.15 -6.43
CA VAL A 244 -7.35 4.40 -7.86
C VAL A 244 -6.92 5.84 -8.12
N GLN A 245 -7.56 6.81 -7.46
CA GLN A 245 -7.20 8.22 -7.64
C GLN A 245 -5.76 8.49 -7.18
N VAL A 246 -5.42 8.19 -5.92
CA VAL A 246 -4.09 8.49 -5.36
C VAL A 246 -3.00 7.75 -6.11
N PHE A 247 -3.14 6.45 -6.37
CA PHE A 247 -2.11 5.74 -7.13
C PHE A 247 -1.97 6.29 -8.56
N SER A 248 -3.05 6.71 -9.23
CA SER A 248 -2.93 7.30 -10.58
C SER A 248 -2.24 8.67 -10.58
N GLU A 249 -2.40 9.44 -9.51
CA GLU A 249 -1.78 10.77 -9.32
C GLU A 249 -0.29 10.64 -8.91
N ASP A 250 0.02 9.77 -7.94
CA ASP A 250 1.26 9.84 -7.15
C ASP A 250 2.27 8.69 -7.39
N TYR A 251 1.92 7.59 -8.09
CA TYR A 251 2.79 6.40 -8.23
C TYR A 251 4.19 6.67 -8.80
N ALA A 252 4.31 7.78 -9.54
CA ALA A 252 5.52 8.19 -10.21
C ALA A 252 6.59 8.74 -9.26
N THR A 253 6.23 9.17 -8.05
CA THR A 253 7.16 9.88 -7.13
C THR A 253 7.03 9.48 -5.67
N GLN A 254 5.86 9.02 -5.23
CA GLN A 254 5.61 8.62 -3.85
C GLN A 254 5.81 7.11 -3.65
N ASP A 255 6.08 6.71 -2.40
CA ASP A 255 6.11 5.30 -2.03
C ASP A 255 4.74 4.79 -1.60
N LEU A 256 4.58 3.47 -1.65
CA LEU A 256 3.36 2.75 -1.29
C LEU A 256 2.77 3.17 0.08
N GLU A 257 3.58 3.29 1.12
CA GLU A 257 3.08 3.61 2.46
C GLU A 257 2.59 5.06 2.54
N THR A 258 3.29 5.99 1.89
CA THR A 258 2.86 7.40 1.79
C THR A 258 1.56 7.53 1.00
N MET A 259 1.44 6.85 -0.15
CA MET A 259 0.19 6.84 -0.93
C MET A 259 -0.97 6.22 -0.13
N LEU A 260 -0.74 5.13 0.60
CA LEU A 260 -1.79 4.53 1.43
C LEU A 260 -2.20 5.40 2.63
N LYS A 261 -1.30 6.22 3.18
CA LYS A 261 -1.65 7.25 4.17
C LYS A 261 -2.54 8.33 3.55
N THR A 262 -2.23 8.79 2.32
CA THR A 262 -3.10 9.73 1.58
C THR A 262 -4.47 9.11 1.29
N VAL A 263 -4.55 7.82 0.93
CA VAL A 263 -5.82 7.10 0.76
C VAL A 263 -6.60 7.03 2.08
N ALA A 264 -5.94 6.68 3.20
CA ALA A 264 -6.58 6.66 4.51
C ALA A 264 -7.17 8.03 4.88
N GLN A 265 -6.42 9.10 4.69
CA GLN A 265 -6.88 10.48 4.91
C GLN A 265 -8.04 10.87 3.99
N LYS A 266 -8.01 10.51 2.69
CA LYS A 266 -9.14 10.77 1.78
C LYS A 266 -10.40 10.03 2.24
N VAL A 267 -10.29 8.75 2.62
CA VAL A 267 -11.41 7.93 3.11
C VAL A 267 -11.98 8.47 4.44
N GLU A 268 -11.12 8.82 5.40
CA GLU A 268 -11.51 9.39 6.70
C GLU A 268 -12.25 10.73 6.54
N ASN A 269 -11.89 11.54 5.55
CA ASN A 269 -12.55 12.81 5.27
C ASN A 269 -13.93 12.66 4.59
N ARG A 270 -14.27 11.50 4.02
CA ARG A 270 -15.61 11.25 3.47
C ARG A 270 -16.67 11.21 4.58
N LEU A 271 -17.93 11.40 4.21
CA LEU A 271 -19.12 11.25 5.06
C LEU A 271 -20.23 10.60 4.23
N SER A 272 -20.99 9.71 4.85
CA SER A 272 -22.16 9.10 4.19
C SER A 272 -23.37 10.02 4.29
N CYS A 273 -24.43 9.71 3.54
CA CYS A 273 -25.72 10.39 3.71
C CYS A 273 -26.29 10.26 5.14
N GLU A 274 -25.89 9.23 5.87
CA GLU A 274 -26.24 8.98 7.27
C GLU A 274 -25.20 9.55 8.25
N HIS A 275 -24.28 10.41 7.78
CA HIS A 275 -23.20 11.05 8.56
C HIS A 275 -22.16 10.08 9.17
N LYS A 276 -22.16 8.82 8.73
CA LYS A 276 -21.19 7.78 9.17
C LYS A 276 -19.81 7.97 8.54
N LYS A 277 -18.78 7.52 9.26
CA LYS A 277 -17.35 7.57 8.89
C LYS A 277 -16.80 6.19 8.49
N GLN A 278 -15.63 6.19 7.86
CA GLN A 278 -14.87 4.98 7.52
C GLN A 278 -13.38 5.25 7.74
N VAL A 279 -12.68 4.32 8.37
CA VAL A 279 -11.22 4.40 8.61
C VAL A 279 -10.54 3.18 7.98
N LEU A 280 -9.46 3.42 7.22
CA LEU A 280 -8.62 2.39 6.62
C LEU A 280 -7.73 1.74 7.69
N HIS A 281 -7.57 0.41 7.65
CA HIS A 281 -6.60 -0.31 8.49
C HIS A 281 -5.46 -0.86 7.62
N ILE A 282 -4.22 -0.62 8.02
CA ILE A 282 -3.03 -1.11 7.29
C ILE A 282 -2.20 -1.96 8.26
N ASP A 283 -2.07 -3.25 7.94
CA ASP A 283 -1.21 -4.18 8.66
C ASP A 283 0.15 -4.32 7.94
N ASN A 284 1.23 -4.00 8.65
CA ASN A 284 2.61 -4.15 8.16
C ASN A 284 3.24 -5.41 8.77
N PHE A 285 3.20 -6.52 8.02
CA PHE A 285 3.88 -7.77 8.39
C PHE A 285 5.35 -7.69 7.98
N GLY A 286 6.11 -6.84 8.67
CA GLY A 286 7.55 -6.77 8.56
C GLY A 286 8.07 -6.40 7.17
N PHE A 287 7.42 -5.45 6.49
CA PHE A 287 7.97 -4.76 5.32
C PHE A 287 9.31 -4.11 5.69
N LYS A 288 10.36 -4.31 4.88
CA LYS A 288 11.76 -3.94 5.20
C LYS A 288 12.31 -2.76 4.41
N ALA A 289 11.59 -2.36 3.36
CA ALA A 289 12.01 -1.34 2.43
C ALA A 289 10.79 -0.64 1.79
N ALA A 290 10.99 0.54 1.23
CA ALA A 290 9.94 1.25 0.51
C ALA A 290 9.63 0.58 -0.83
N VAL A 291 8.37 0.61 -1.26
CA VAL A 291 7.95 0.23 -2.61
C VAL A 291 7.64 1.49 -3.40
N TYR A 292 8.32 1.67 -4.54
CA TYR A 292 7.99 2.65 -5.56
C TYR A 292 7.63 1.89 -6.84
N PHE A 293 6.55 2.29 -7.52
CA PHE A 293 6.14 1.65 -8.77
C PHE A 293 6.93 2.18 -9.98
N CYS A 294 7.46 3.41 -9.92
CA CYS A 294 8.34 3.98 -10.93
C CYS A 294 9.77 4.14 -10.38
N MET A 295 10.59 3.09 -10.51
CA MET A 295 11.97 3.11 -10.00
C MET A 295 12.88 4.13 -10.70
N ASP A 296 12.64 4.43 -11.97
CA ASP A 296 13.46 5.34 -12.78
C ASP A 296 13.42 6.78 -12.22
N ASN A 297 12.28 7.21 -11.66
CA ASN A 297 12.11 8.54 -11.08
C ASN A 297 12.73 8.70 -9.68
N VAL A 298 13.13 7.61 -9.04
CA VAL A 298 13.60 7.59 -7.64
C VAL A 298 15.02 7.03 -7.48
N ALA A 299 15.69 6.67 -8.59
CA ALA A 299 17.00 6.03 -8.62
C ALA A 299 18.10 6.83 -7.90
N ASP A 300 18.02 8.17 -7.91
CA ASP A 300 19.01 9.03 -7.27
C ASP A 300 18.99 8.91 -5.74
N PHE A 301 17.82 8.64 -5.13
CA PHE A 301 17.65 8.61 -3.67
C PHE A 301 17.23 7.24 -3.10
N CYS A 302 16.90 6.24 -3.93
CA CYS A 302 16.73 4.85 -3.51
C CYS A 302 18.05 4.06 -3.50
N ASN A 303 18.22 3.20 -2.50
CA ASN A 303 19.18 2.10 -2.47
C ASN A 303 18.41 0.78 -2.47
N ILE A 304 18.71 -0.13 -3.40
CA ILE A 304 18.03 -1.42 -3.46
C ILE A 304 18.36 -2.25 -2.21
N TRP A 305 17.32 -2.70 -1.53
CA TRP A 305 17.43 -3.61 -0.39
C TRP A 305 18.01 -4.96 -0.83
N ASN A 306 19.01 -5.42 -0.09
CA ASN A 306 19.55 -6.77 -0.24
C ASN A 306 19.28 -7.56 1.05
N PRO A 307 18.40 -8.59 1.02
CA PRO A 307 18.08 -9.40 2.19
C PRO A 307 19.27 -10.20 2.75
N ARG A 308 20.38 -10.31 2.00
CA ARG A 308 21.63 -10.95 2.48
C ARG A 308 22.49 -10.05 3.37
N ASN A 309 22.16 -8.76 3.46
CA ASN A 309 22.94 -7.75 4.19
C ASN A 309 22.27 -7.30 5.51
N SER A 310 21.15 -7.93 5.90
CA SER A 310 20.24 -7.45 6.97
C SER A 310 20.08 -8.40 8.14
#